data_AF-A0A0S3RNU8-F1
#
_entry.id   AF-A0A0S3RNU8-F1
#
_cell.length_a   1.000
_cell.length_b   1.000
_cell.length_c   1.000
_cell.angle_alpha   90.00
_cell.angle_beta   90.00
_cell.angle_gamma   90.00
#
_symmetry.space_group_name_H-M   'P 1'
#
loop_
_entity.id
_entity.type
_entity.pdbx_description
1 polymer ?
#
loop_
_entity_poly.entity_id
_entity_poly.type
_entity_poly.pdbx_seq_one_letter_code
_entity_poly.pdbx_strand_id
1 'polypeptide(L)' 'ELLSDLLRRNLMKICPTRPIRPPYPKNYDVNARCDYHAGACGHSTEACKALKRKVQSLIDSGCLKFEEM' A
#
# COMPACT_ATOMS: atom_id res chain seq x y z
N GLU A 1 -7.52 -2.60 10.39
CA GLU A 1 -6.80 -2.27 9.15
C GLU A 1 -6.37 -0.81 9.05
N LEU A 2 -5.06 -0.56 9.11
CA LEU A 2 -4.44 0.76 9.00
C LEU A 2 -4.81 1.47 7.68
N LEU A 3 -4.76 0.75 6.55
CA LEU A 3 -5.05 1.32 5.23
C LEU A 3 -6.45 1.95 5.18
N SER A 4 -7.47 1.24 5.66
CA SER A 4 -8.86 1.71 5.65
C SER A 4 -9.06 2.96 6.50
N ASP A 5 -8.38 3.05 7.66
CA ASP A 5 -8.41 4.24 8.52
C ASP A 5 -7.76 5.45 7.83
N LEU A 6 -6.59 5.27 7.22
CA LEU A 6 -5.89 6.33 6.49
C LEU A 6 -6.68 6.86 5.29
N LEU A 7 -7.40 5.99 4.58
CA LEU A 7 -8.31 6.39 3.50
C LEU A 7 -9.50 7.17 4.04
N ARG A 8 -10.13 6.72 5.13
CA ARG A 8 -11.26 7.41 5.76
C ARG A 8 -10.89 8.80 6.27
N ARG A 9 -9.69 8.95 6.85
CA ARG A 9 -9.15 10.25 7.32
C ARG A 9 -8.61 11.13 6.19
N ASN A 10 -8.69 10.67 4.94
CA ASN A 10 -8.18 11.36 3.77
C ASN A 10 -6.66 11.71 3.85
N LEU A 11 -5.91 10.94 4.66
CA LEU A 11 -4.45 11.02 4.76
C LEU A 11 -3.75 10.30 3.60
N MET A 12 -4.49 9.40 2.93
CA MET A 12 -4.04 8.67 1.77
C MET A 12 -5.18 8.52 0.77
N LYS A 13 -4.85 8.25 -0.49
CA LYS A 13 -5.80 7.85 -1.52
C LYS A 13 -5.31 6.54 -2.14
N ILE A 14 -6.25 5.74 -2.65
CA ILE A 14 -5.93 4.58 -3.48
C ILE A 14 -5.07 5.06 -4.66
N CYS A 15 -4.01 4.31 -4.95
CA CYS A 15 -3.05 4.64 -5.98
C CYS A 15 -3.05 3.52 -7.03
N PRO A 16 -3.89 3.60 -8.07
CA PRO A 16 -3.93 2.55 -9.10
C PRO A 16 -2.56 2.39 -9.76
N THR A 17 -2.16 1.14 -10.03
CA THR A 17 -0.94 0.85 -10.79
C THR A 17 -1.29 0.43 -12.20
N ARG A 18 -0.33 0.61 -13.11
CA ARG A 18 -0.44 0.01 -14.44
C ARG A 18 -0.33 -1.51 -14.31
N PRO A 19 -1.16 -2.29 -15.04
CA PRO A 19 -0.99 -3.73 -15.13
C PRO A 19 0.41 -4.09 -15.60
N ILE A 20 1.05 -5.03 -14.91
CA ILE A 20 2.35 -5.58 -15.32
C ILE A 20 2.10 -6.59 -16.43
N ARG A 21 2.94 -6.57 -17.46
CA ARG A 21 2.95 -7.56 -18.54
C ARG A 21 4.14 -8.52 -18.38
N PRO A 22 4.05 -9.76 -18.89
CA PRO A 22 5.17 -10.69 -18.89
C PRO A 22 6.41 -10.12 -19.62
N PRO A 23 7.63 -10.54 -19.24
CA PRO A 23 7.92 -11.47 -18.15
C PRO A 23 7.73 -10.82 -16.77
N TYR A 24 7.08 -11.57 -15.87
CA TYR A 24 6.82 -11.07 -14.52
C TYR A 24 8.10 -11.04 -13.66
N PRO A 25 8.20 -10.11 -12.69
CA PRO A 25 9.27 -10.14 -11.69
C PRO A 25 9.32 -11.47 -10.94
N LYS A 26 10.51 -11.87 -10.46
CA LYS A 26 10.70 -13.14 -9.72
C LYS A 26 9.80 -13.31 -8.49
N ASN A 27 9.41 -12.20 -7.86
CA ASN A 27 8.57 -12.16 -6.66
C ASN A 27 7.10 -11.81 -6.96
N TYR A 28 6.69 -11.90 -8.22
CA TYR A 28 5.31 -11.64 -8.62
C TYR A 28 4.43 -12.84 -8.29
N ASP A 29 3.45 -12.62 -7.43
CA ASP A 29 2.41 -13.59 -7.11
C ASP A 29 1.09 -13.20 -7.80
N VAL A 30 0.65 -14.04 -8.74
CA VAL A 30 -0.59 -13.84 -9.52
C VAL A 30 -1.85 -13.87 -8.65
N ASN A 31 -1.81 -14.56 -7.51
CA ASN A 31 -2.93 -14.70 -6.59
C ASN A 31 -2.95 -13.58 -5.54
N ALA A 32 -1.79 -13.00 -5.23
CA ALA A 32 -1.71 -11.89 -4.29
C ALA A 32 -2.36 -10.62 -4.85
N ARG A 33 -3.07 -9.90 -3.98
CA ARG A 33 -3.79 -8.66 -4.31
C ARG A 33 -3.40 -7.54 -3.36
N CYS A 34 -3.23 -6.33 -3.89
CA CYS A 34 -2.89 -5.14 -3.13
C CYS A 34 -4.03 -4.12 -3.16
N ASP A 35 -4.71 -3.93 -2.02
CA ASP A 35 -5.86 -3.04 -1.89
C ASP A 35 -5.47 -1.57 -2.06
N TYR A 36 -4.27 -1.19 -1.60
CA TYR A 36 -3.72 0.15 -1.83
C TYR A 36 -3.63 0.51 -3.32
N HIS A 37 -3.49 -0.52 -4.17
CA HIS A 37 -3.43 -0.42 -5.62
C HIS A 37 -4.72 -0.89 -6.31
N ALA A 38 -5.87 -0.73 -5.64
CA ALA A 38 -7.18 -1.10 -6.17
C ALA A 38 -7.30 -2.59 -6.57
N GLY A 39 -6.67 -3.48 -5.79
CA GLY A 39 -6.71 -4.93 -6.03
C GLY A 39 -5.76 -5.42 -7.13
N ALA A 40 -4.73 -4.63 -7.47
CA ALA A 40 -3.71 -5.04 -8.43
C ALA A 40 -3.03 -6.36 -8.01
N CYS A 41 -2.80 -7.25 -8.97
CA CYS A 41 -2.10 -8.52 -8.77
C CYS A 41 -0.58 -8.34 -8.72
N GLY A 42 0.09 -9.26 -8.03
CA GLY A 42 1.55 -9.38 -7.99
C GLY A 42 2.15 -9.34 -6.59
N HIS A 43 1.51 -8.65 -5.65
CA HIS A 43 1.94 -8.59 -4.25
C HIS A 43 0.74 -8.30 -3.33
N SER A 44 0.87 -8.65 -2.05
CA SER A 44 -0.15 -8.35 -1.04
C SER A 44 -0.09 -6.90 -0.55
N THR A 45 -1.16 -6.40 0.05
CA THR A 45 -1.18 -5.07 0.71
C THR A 45 -0.04 -4.92 1.73
N GLU A 46 0.23 -5.94 2.54
CA GLU A 46 1.31 -5.96 3.53
C GLU A 46 2.72 -5.92 2.92
N ALA A 47 2.90 -6.51 1.74
CA ALA A 47 4.17 -6.48 1.00
C ALA A 47 4.35 -5.19 0.18
N CYS A 48 3.34 -4.31 0.13
CA CYS A 48 3.37 -3.13 -0.70
C CYS A 48 4.40 -2.09 -0.21
N LYS A 49 5.53 -2.02 -0.93
CA LYS A 49 6.60 -1.04 -0.64
C LYS A 49 6.13 0.41 -0.82
N ALA A 50 5.21 0.67 -1.74
CA ALA A 50 4.66 2.01 -1.94
C ALA A 50 3.81 2.44 -0.74
N LEU A 51 2.98 1.53 -0.20
CA LEU A 51 2.21 1.76 1.01
C LEU A 51 3.13 2.03 2.20
N LYS A 52 4.13 1.17 2.45
CA LYS A 52 5.09 1.34 3.56
C LYS A 52 5.78 2.70 3.53
N ARG A 53 6.28 3.12 2.36
CA ARG A 53 6.90 4.45 2.19
C ARG A 53 5.93 5.60 2.46
N LYS A 54 4.67 5.47 2.02
CA LYS A 54 3.67 6.51 2.25
C LYS A 54 3.28 6.61 3.72
N VAL A 55 3.13 5.48 4.41
CA VAL A 55 2.91 5.43 5.86
C VAL A 55 4.09 6.09 6.60
N GLN A 56 5.33 5.73 6.25
CA GLN A 56 6.51 6.35 6.86
C GLN A 56 6.52 7.87 6.66
N SER A 57 6.23 8.36 5.45
CA SER A 57 6.13 9.79 5.18
C SER A 57 5.04 10.51 6.00
N LEU A 58 3.93 9.83 6.33
CA LEU A 58 2.91 10.37 7.22
C LEU A 58 3.39 10.44 8.68
N ILE A 59 4.21 9.47 9.11
CA ILE A 59 4.85 9.48 10.43
C ILE A 59 5.86 10.62 10.51
N ASP A 60 6.75 10.72 9.52
CA ASP A 60 7.84 11.71 9.48
C ASP A 60 7.30 13.15 9.42
N SER A 61 6.13 13.36 8.81
CA SER A 61 5.43 14.66 8.79
C SER A 61 4.59 14.93 10.04
N GLY A 62 4.47 13.97 10.95
CA GLY A 62 3.64 14.07 12.15
C GLY A 62 2.13 13.98 11.91
N CYS A 63 1.70 13.73 10.66
CA CYS A 63 0.29 13.53 10.30
C CYS A 63 -0.28 12.21 10.82
N LEU A 64 0.58 11.21 11.02
CA LEU A 64 0.23 9.93 11.62
C LEU A 64 1.11 9.73 12.86
N LYS A 65 0.47 9.50 14.01
CA LYS A 65 1.15 9.15 15.26
C LYS A 65 0.62 7.82 15.74
N PHE A 66 1.53 6.95 16.12
CA PHE A 66 1.20 5.76 16.90
C PHE A 66 1.41 6.14 18.35
N GLU A 67 0.41 5.90 19.20
CA GLU A 67 0.62 6.01 20.63
C GLU A 67 1.57 4.86 21.02
N GLU A 68 2.70 5.19 21.64
CA GLU A 68 3.52 4.19 22.32
C GLU A 68 2.69 3.69 23.52
N MET A 69 2.44 2.38 23.55
CA MET A 69 1.69 1.71 24.62
C MET A 69 2.52 1.61 25.89
#